data_AF-A0A7X7GS30-F1
#
_entry.id   AF-A0A7X7GS30-F1
#
_cell.length_a   1.000
_cell.length_b   1.000
_cell.length_c   1.000
_cell.angle_alpha   90.00
_cell.angle_beta   90.00
_cell.angle_gamma   90.00
#
_symmetry.space_group_name_H-M   'P 1'
#
loop_
_entity.id
_entity.type
_entity.pdbx_description
1 polymer ?
#
loop_
_entity_poly.entity_id
_entity_poly.type
_entity_poly.pdbx_seq_one_letter_code
_entity_poly.pdbx_strand_id
1 'polypeptide(L)'
;PKTDEHLRRCRWTTEPARPPITASPWLLGACFLALGACSSGEPSASPVEGAAGAGPGAAGSASWAPQRPSRPDPEPGCTPSDDPDAPDDAFEDSNCDGIDGDVTRGVFVDPQGLDGGDGSFEAPVASLGKGIELALAQEKDVYLCAATYEENVVVEGAGVRIYGGYDCADGWRRKPIQAVVAPAAGRPLTVRSASGPVVLSRVQLLAPAAVEPGESSVAALIVDSGDVLLSHLDLVAGEGAMGVHGEAAKEHPAAPPQPPPGKSAEEMDCFVYGPAPASCSKPCSESLQTCCGYSICPTSCLPTSLHSTCQSVVSGQASGRVRLPSCPSDDGLVPRSFTPGGAGGNGHIGEWPTQGQKLPTEDPKPEEQDAQSKQGKQGPPGAPGAPAAAGFGSIAEDGEYVPSNGGSAGKFGGIAHAGSGGDGGKAYGHTVGGVYVDPRRGGAGGLGGAAGCGGRPGQPGGGGGASIALISVRSNVELHRALLRTASGGAGGHPSAGAAGQPGGLGSAGGTDNLGEKTSTDGLRGGTGGAGGPGGPGGGGPSIGVVAVGPEPVLKATAFDIGPGGPGADPVPGSSVARGADGLSRDVHVLESVTDVVIDVDVDE
;
A
#
# COMPACT_ATOMS: atom_id res chain seq x y z
N PRO A 1 -49.76 12.74 -17.13
CA PRO A 1 -51.12 12.16 -17.00
C PRO A 1 -51.09 10.93 -16.08
N LYS A 2 -51.64 11.07 -14.87
CA LYS A 2 -51.85 9.98 -13.90
C LYS A 2 -53.20 9.30 -14.15
N THR A 3 -53.29 7.99 -13.89
CA THR A 3 -54.44 7.07 -13.67
C THR A 3 -53.96 5.67 -14.12
N ASP A 4 -54.18 4.51 -13.51
CA ASP A 4 -54.90 3.96 -12.34
C ASP A 4 -54.18 2.64 -11.99
N GLU A 5 -53.84 2.29 -10.74
CA GLU A 5 -54.67 1.83 -9.60
C GLU A 5 -55.08 0.33 -9.60
N HIS A 6 -54.50 -0.41 -8.64
CA HIS A 6 -55.14 -1.38 -7.72
C HIS A 6 -55.94 -2.60 -8.20
N LEU A 7 -55.37 -3.79 -7.93
CA LEU A 7 -55.98 -4.99 -7.29
C LEU A 7 -54.83 -5.77 -6.58
N ARG A 8 -54.58 -5.76 -5.25
CA ARG A 8 -55.21 -6.48 -4.08
C ARG A 8 -55.62 -7.93 -4.40
N ARG A 9 -55.39 -9.00 -3.62
CA ARG A 9 -54.91 -9.26 -2.23
C ARG A 9 -54.85 -10.78 -1.97
N CYS A 10 -53.96 -11.27 -1.08
CA CYS A 10 -54.13 -12.25 0.04
C CYS A 10 -52.75 -12.87 0.39
N ARG A 11 -51.98 -12.45 1.41
CA ARG A 11 -52.09 -12.49 2.90
C ARG A 11 -51.89 -13.89 3.49
N TRP A 12 -50.86 -14.08 4.33
CA TRP A 12 -50.88 -14.71 5.68
C TRP A 12 -49.66 -14.23 6.50
N THR A 13 -49.85 -14.13 7.82
CA THR A 13 -49.07 -13.43 8.85
C THR A 13 -48.34 -14.39 9.79
N THR A 14 -47.19 -13.98 10.39
CA THR A 14 -46.90 -14.06 11.86
C THR A 14 -45.52 -13.47 12.22
N GLU A 15 -45.51 -12.50 13.14
CA GLU A 15 -44.39 -11.95 13.95
C GLU A 15 -43.90 -12.96 15.02
N PRO A 16 -42.76 -12.79 15.77
CA PRO A 16 -42.29 -11.52 16.38
C PRO A 16 -40.75 -11.29 16.52
N ALA A 17 -40.41 -10.14 17.12
CA ALA A 17 -39.08 -9.56 17.28
C ALA A 17 -38.40 -9.78 18.66
N ARG A 18 -37.06 -9.51 18.66
CA ARG A 18 -36.08 -9.16 19.75
C ARG A 18 -35.17 -10.28 20.30
N PRO A 19 -33.97 -9.98 20.89
CA PRO A 19 -33.25 -8.70 21.11
C PRO A 19 -31.74 -8.70 20.69
N PRO A 20 -31.01 -7.57 20.85
CA PRO A 20 -29.55 -7.49 20.63
C PRO A 20 -28.76 -7.92 21.88
N ILE A 21 -27.56 -8.49 21.70
CA ILE A 21 -26.65 -8.81 22.81
C ILE A 21 -25.42 -7.91 22.76
N THR A 22 -25.22 -7.25 23.91
CA THR A 22 -24.20 -6.29 24.30
C THR A 22 -22.83 -6.93 24.58
N ALA A 23 -21.76 -6.20 24.26
CA ALA A 23 -20.41 -6.45 24.73
C ALA A 23 -20.19 -5.95 26.18
N SER A 24 -19.51 -6.74 27.03
CA SER A 24 -18.54 -6.27 28.04
C SER A 24 -17.98 -7.41 28.94
N PRO A 25 -16.84 -7.19 29.66
CA PRO A 25 -15.76 -8.17 29.86
C PRO A 25 -15.87 -8.98 31.17
N TRP A 26 -14.85 -9.79 31.50
CA TRP A 26 -14.21 -9.96 32.83
C TRP A 26 -13.36 -11.27 32.86
N LEU A 27 -12.05 -11.07 32.94
CA LEU A 27 -11.00 -11.80 33.69
C LEU A 27 -11.39 -12.99 34.60
N LEU A 28 -10.69 -14.14 34.42
CA LEU A 28 -9.77 -14.82 35.36
C LEU A 28 -9.79 -16.35 35.25
N GLY A 29 -8.59 -16.96 35.32
CA GLY A 29 -8.39 -18.15 36.16
C GLY A 29 -7.89 -19.42 35.47
N ALA A 30 -6.59 -19.67 35.63
CA ALA A 30 -5.84 -20.86 35.22
C ALA A 30 -6.33 -22.19 35.83
N CYS A 31 -6.07 -23.32 35.14
CA CYS A 31 -5.65 -24.56 35.79
C CYS A 31 -4.96 -25.54 34.81
N PHE A 32 -3.67 -25.79 35.08
CA PHE A 32 -2.86 -27.01 34.90
C PHE A 32 -3.25 -28.10 33.87
N LEU A 33 -2.30 -28.46 33.01
CA LEU A 33 -1.63 -29.78 33.06
C LEU A 33 -0.34 -29.79 32.21
N ALA A 34 0.70 -30.38 32.80
CA ALA A 34 2.06 -30.53 32.30
C ALA A 34 2.30 -31.96 31.76
N LEU A 35 3.52 -32.16 31.22
CA LEU A 35 4.20 -33.40 30.79
C LEU A 35 4.01 -33.72 29.29
N GLY A 36 5.06 -33.98 28.49
CA GLY A 36 6.47 -34.12 28.80
C GLY A 36 7.30 -34.28 27.52
N ALA A 37 8.57 -33.88 27.59
CA ALA A 37 9.59 -34.08 26.58
C ALA A 37 10.48 -35.28 26.93
N CYS A 38 10.85 -36.09 25.93
CA CYS A 38 12.10 -36.86 25.82
C CYS A 38 12.06 -37.60 24.47
N SER A 39 12.97 -37.35 23.53
CA SER A 39 14.40 -37.71 23.51
C SER A 39 14.63 -39.01 22.72
N SER A 40 15.45 -38.84 21.68
CA SER A 40 16.05 -39.81 20.77
C SER A 40 16.71 -41.02 21.44
N GLY A 41 16.71 -42.15 20.72
CA GLY A 41 17.58 -43.30 20.96
C GLY A 41 17.55 -44.29 19.79
N GLU A 42 18.56 -44.23 18.93
CA GLU A 42 18.99 -45.36 18.09
C GLU A 42 19.55 -46.49 18.97
N PRO A 43 19.66 -47.72 18.44
CA PRO A 43 21.00 -48.16 18.07
C PRO A 43 21.10 -49.00 16.79
N SER A 44 22.30 -48.98 16.22
CA SER A 44 22.77 -49.85 15.14
C SER A 44 23.24 -51.22 15.65
N ALA A 45 23.24 -52.22 14.76
CA ALA A 45 24.38 -53.11 14.42
C ALA A 45 23.91 -54.49 13.90
N SER A 46 24.32 -54.80 12.67
CA SER A 46 24.33 -56.12 12.00
C SER A 46 25.44 -57.05 12.57
N PRO A 47 25.86 -58.17 11.94
CA PRO A 47 25.19 -59.19 11.10
C PRO A 47 25.51 -60.64 11.58
N VAL A 48 24.92 -61.69 10.99
CA VAL A 48 25.53 -63.03 10.91
C VAL A 48 25.00 -63.83 9.72
N GLU A 49 25.93 -64.45 9.00
CA GLU A 49 25.81 -65.28 7.80
C GLU A 49 25.12 -66.65 8.04
N GLY A 50 24.61 -67.30 6.98
CA GLY A 50 24.33 -68.75 7.03
C GLY A 50 23.39 -69.33 5.96
N ALA A 51 23.90 -69.46 4.74
CA ALA A 51 23.59 -70.38 3.63
C ALA A 51 22.38 -71.37 3.62
N ALA A 52 21.78 -71.43 2.42
CA ALA A 52 21.36 -72.60 1.61
C ALA A 52 20.01 -73.31 1.85
N GLY A 53 19.17 -73.30 0.80
CA GLY A 53 18.06 -74.23 0.59
C GLY A 53 17.28 -73.92 -0.69
N ALA A 54 17.36 -74.80 -1.68
CA ALA A 54 16.79 -74.66 -3.02
C ALA A 54 15.29 -75.02 -3.11
N GLY A 55 14.60 -74.44 -4.10
CA GLY A 55 13.49 -75.08 -4.82
C GLY A 55 12.09 -74.47 -4.64
N PRO A 56 11.25 -74.42 -5.70
CA PRO A 56 10.32 -73.33 -5.94
C PRO A 56 8.88 -73.66 -5.48
N GLY A 57 8.19 -72.65 -4.95
CA GLY A 57 6.78 -72.72 -4.62
C GLY A 57 6.14 -71.38 -4.89
N ALA A 58 5.34 -71.32 -5.96
CA ALA A 58 4.47 -70.19 -6.25
C ALA A 58 3.63 -69.85 -5.02
N ALA A 59 3.82 -68.64 -4.49
CA ALA A 59 2.89 -68.02 -3.58
C ALA A 59 2.55 -66.66 -4.19
N GLY A 60 1.35 -66.59 -4.77
CA GLY A 60 0.81 -65.38 -5.34
C GLY A 60 0.78 -64.27 -4.31
N SER A 61 1.51 -63.21 -4.59
CA SER A 61 1.14 -61.89 -4.09
C SER A 61 -0.13 -61.49 -4.83
N ALA A 62 -1.28 -61.72 -4.20
CA ALA A 62 -2.53 -61.11 -4.60
C ALA A 62 -2.34 -59.60 -4.52
N SER A 63 -2.05 -58.98 -5.67
CA SER A 63 -2.19 -57.54 -5.83
C SER A 63 -3.68 -57.23 -5.70
N TRP A 64 -4.05 -56.46 -4.68
CA TRP A 64 -5.30 -55.72 -4.70
C TRP A 64 -5.11 -54.57 -5.70
N ALA A 65 -5.06 -54.89 -6.99
CA ALA A 65 -5.37 -53.92 -8.02
C ALA A 65 -6.90 -53.94 -8.16
N PRO A 66 -7.62 -52.81 -8.01
CA PRO A 66 -9.01 -52.78 -8.43
C PRO A 66 -9.07 -53.27 -9.88
N GLN A 67 -9.94 -54.24 -10.17
CA GLN A 67 -10.08 -54.77 -11.52
C GLN A 67 -10.57 -53.65 -12.42
N ARG A 68 -9.65 -53.06 -13.19
CA ARG A 68 -9.99 -52.11 -14.26
C ARG A 68 -10.71 -52.88 -15.37
N PRO A 69 -11.70 -52.27 -16.05
CA PRO A 69 -12.34 -52.91 -17.18
C PRO A 69 -11.28 -53.24 -18.24
N SER A 70 -11.34 -54.45 -18.78
CA SER A 70 -10.62 -54.81 -20.00
C SER A 70 -10.99 -53.83 -21.12
N ARG A 71 -10.06 -53.59 -22.05
CA ARG A 71 -10.33 -52.81 -23.27
C ARG A 71 -11.72 -53.17 -23.81
N PRO A 72 -12.64 -52.19 -23.96
CA PRO A 72 -13.97 -52.49 -24.46
C PRO A 72 -13.85 -53.10 -25.85
N ASP A 73 -14.66 -54.12 -26.13
CA ASP A 73 -14.81 -54.60 -27.50
C ASP A 73 -15.36 -53.44 -28.35
N PRO A 74 -14.87 -53.27 -29.59
CA PRO A 74 -15.39 -52.24 -30.48
C PRO A 74 -16.90 -52.32 -30.61
N GLU A 75 -17.56 -51.17 -30.80
CA GLU A 75 -19.01 -51.12 -30.83
C GLU A 75 -19.59 -52.12 -31.85
N PRO A 76 -20.66 -52.88 -31.52
CA PRO A 76 -21.22 -53.87 -32.42
C PRO A 76 -21.64 -53.26 -33.76
N GLY A 77 -20.92 -53.59 -34.84
CA GLY A 77 -21.15 -53.05 -36.17
C GLY A 77 -20.13 -52.00 -36.63
N CYS A 78 -19.10 -51.71 -35.83
CA CYS A 78 -17.98 -50.90 -36.25
C CYS A 78 -17.25 -51.54 -37.45
N THR A 79 -17.03 -50.76 -38.51
CA THR A 79 -16.28 -51.18 -39.69
C THR A 79 -15.02 -50.31 -39.81
N PRO A 80 -13.82 -50.87 -39.59
CA PRO A 80 -12.60 -50.07 -39.59
C PRO A 80 -12.41 -49.35 -40.92
N SER A 81 -12.12 -48.05 -40.84
CA SER A 81 -11.70 -47.23 -41.97
C SER A 81 -10.18 -47.04 -41.95
N ASP A 82 -9.61 -46.64 -43.08
CA ASP A 82 -8.19 -46.29 -43.18
C ASP A 82 -7.90 -44.82 -42.76
N ASP A 83 -8.94 -44.06 -42.41
CA ASP A 83 -8.81 -42.67 -41.99
C ASP A 83 -8.24 -42.60 -40.55
N PRO A 84 -7.36 -41.61 -40.25
CA PRO A 84 -6.83 -41.44 -38.90
C PRO A 84 -7.94 -41.19 -37.88
N ASP A 85 -7.95 -41.98 -36.81
CA ASP A 85 -8.88 -41.84 -35.69
C ASP A 85 -8.36 -40.78 -34.69
N ALA A 86 -8.79 -39.54 -34.88
CA ALA A 86 -8.43 -38.42 -34.01
C ALA A 86 -9.65 -38.02 -33.18
N PRO A 87 -9.49 -37.71 -31.87
CA PRO A 87 -10.64 -37.38 -31.03
C PRO A 87 -11.48 -36.24 -31.59
N ASP A 88 -12.75 -36.51 -31.94
CA ASP A 88 -13.61 -35.55 -32.64
C ASP A 88 -14.98 -35.32 -31.97
N ASP A 89 -15.88 -34.58 -32.62
CA ASP A 89 -17.21 -34.26 -32.05
C ASP A 89 -18.31 -35.26 -32.42
N ALA A 90 -18.06 -36.14 -33.39
CA ALA A 90 -18.93 -37.26 -33.75
C ALA A 90 -18.74 -38.45 -32.80
N PHE A 91 -17.62 -38.49 -32.07
CA PHE A 91 -17.23 -39.59 -31.18
C PHE A 91 -17.07 -40.92 -31.92
N GLU A 92 -16.59 -40.84 -33.17
CA GLU A 92 -16.53 -41.97 -34.08
C GLU A 92 -15.23 -42.76 -33.88
N ASP A 93 -15.35 -43.98 -33.36
CA ASP A 93 -14.26 -44.98 -33.33
C ASP A 93 -14.05 -45.51 -34.75
N SER A 94 -13.24 -44.79 -35.51
CA SER A 94 -13.01 -44.99 -36.95
C SER A 94 -12.12 -46.19 -37.24
N ASN A 95 -11.24 -46.55 -36.31
CA ASN A 95 -10.33 -47.70 -36.43
C ASN A 95 -10.84 -48.95 -35.66
N CYS A 96 -11.99 -48.85 -35.00
CA CYS A 96 -12.64 -49.89 -34.21
C CYS A 96 -11.73 -50.45 -33.11
N ASP A 97 -11.03 -49.57 -32.43
CA ASP A 97 -10.09 -49.93 -31.38
C ASP A 97 -10.69 -49.75 -29.97
N GLY A 98 -11.96 -49.33 -29.88
CA GLY A 98 -12.76 -49.26 -28.66
C GLY A 98 -12.80 -47.86 -28.02
N ILE A 99 -12.12 -46.87 -28.57
CA ILE A 99 -12.21 -45.46 -28.16
C ILE A 99 -12.34 -44.54 -29.37
N ASP A 100 -12.73 -43.30 -29.13
CA ASP A 100 -12.62 -42.19 -30.09
C ASP A 100 -11.22 -41.56 -29.92
N GLY A 101 -10.36 -41.76 -30.91
CA GLY A 101 -8.91 -41.66 -30.83
C GLY A 101 -8.18 -42.98 -31.13
N ASP A 102 -6.85 -43.01 -30.94
CA ASP A 102 -6.04 -44.22 -31.16
C ASP A 102 -5.34 -44.60 -29.86
N VAL A 103 -5.65 -45.77 -29.31
CA VAL A 103 -5.11 -46.26 -28.03
C VAL A 103 -3.57 -46.28 -28.03
N THR A 104 -2.94 -46.50 -29.18
CA THR A 104 -1.49 -46.57 -29.29
C THR A 104 -0.83 -45.19 -29.34
N ARG A 105 -1.61 -44.15 -29.67
CA ARG A 105 -1.17 -42.76 -29.81
C ARG A 105 -1.58 -41.85 -28.65
N GLY A 106 -2.32 -42.39 -27.69
CA GLY A 106 -2.71 -41.71 -26.45
C GLY A 106 -1.76 -41.97 -25.28
N VAL A 107 -1.61 -40.95 -24.43
CA VAL A 107 -1.18 -41.05 -23.04
C VAL A 107 -2.42 -40.88 -22.17
N PHE A 108 -2.74 -41.90 -21.38
CA PHE A 108 -3.96 -41.97 -20.58
C PHE A 108 -3.71 -41.40 -19.18
N VAL A 109 -4.59 -40.48 -18.78
CA VAL A 109 -4.53 -39.77 -17.50
C VAL A 109 -5.84 -39.97 -16.74
N ASP A 110 -5.74 -40.53 -15.54
CA ASP A 110 -6.86 -40.84 -14.64
C ASP A 110 -6.37 -40.68 -13.19
N PRO A 111 -7.01 -39.87 -12.33
CA PRO A 111 -6.57 -39.67 -10.94
C PRO A 111 -6.50 -40.96 -10.11
N GLN A 112 -7.13 -42.05 -10.54
CA GLN A 112 -6.99 -43.38 -9.92
C GLN A 112 -5.77 -44.17 -10.42
N GLY A 113 -5.03 -43.62 -11.38
CA GLY A 113 -3.77 -44.11 -11.94
C GLY A 113 -2.57 -43.97 -10.99
N LEU A 114 -1.36 -44.12 -11.55
CA LEU A 114 -0.10 -43.99 -10.82
C LEU A 114 0.94 -43.27 -11.68
N ASP A 115 1.54 -42.19 -11.18
CA ASP A 115 2.55 -41.40 -11.91
C ASP A 115 3.88 -42.12 -12.17
N GLY A 116 4.07 -43.28 -11.53
CA GLY A 116 5.16 -44.21 -11.87
C GLY A 116 4.86 -45.11 -13.08
N GLY A 117 3.66 -45.04 -13.65
CA GLY A 117 3.25 -45.77 -14.85
C GLY A 117 3.82 -45.17 -16.14
N ASP A 118 3.56 -45.84 -17.25
CA ASP A 118 4.00 -45.42 -18.59
C ASP A 118 2.95 -44.61 -19.38
N GLY A 119 1.76 -44.41 -18.78
CA GLY A 119 0.65 -43.68 -19.40
C GLY A 119 -0.08 -44.49 -20.46
N SER A 120 0.09 -45.81 -20.48
CA SER A 120 -0.70 -46.72 -21.31
C SER A 120 -2.15 -46.82 -20.84
N PHE A 121 -3.00 -47.42 -21.67
CA PHE A 121 -4.39 -47.72 -21.34
C PHE A 121 -4.52 -48.56 -20.06
N GLU A 122 -3.63 -49.55 -19.88
CA GLU A 122 -3.61 -50.44 -18.73
C GLU A 122 -2.96 -49.84 -17.48
N ALA A 123 -2.02 -48.89 -17.66
CA ALA A 123 -1.31 -48.20 -16.60
C ALA A 123 -1.31 -46.68 -16.79
N PRO A 124 -2.50 -46.03 -16.67
CA PRO A 124 -2.61 -44.59 -16.80
C PRO A 124 -1.88 -43.87 -15.66
N VAL A 125 -1.37 -42.68 -15.95
CA VAL A 125 -0.78 -41.81 -14.93
C VAL A 125 -1.85 -41.04 -14.17
N ALA A 126 -1.54 -40.63 -12.95
CA ALA A 126 -2.48 -39.99 -12.04
C ALA A 126 -2.64 -38.48 -12.32
N SER A 127 -1.52 -37.80 -12.57
CA SER A 127 -1.48 -36.35 -12.78
C SER A 127 -1.45 -35.97 -14.26
N LEU A 128 -2.10 -34.87 -14.57
CA LEU A 128 -2.11 -34.27 -15.90
C LEU A 128 -0.72 -33.70 -16.25
N GLY A 129 0.00 -33.13 -15.28
CA GLY A 129 1.39 -32.73 -15.48
C GLY A 129 2.27 -33.89 -15.95
N LYS A 130 2.12 -35.08 -15.34
CA LYS A 130 2.87 -36.27 -15.78
C LYS A 130 2.44 -36.76 -17.16
N GLY A 131 1.14 -36.69 -17.45
CA GLY A 131 0.59 -37.02 -18.76
C GLY A 131 1.18 -36.15 -19.88
N ILE A 132 1.29 -34.84 -19.65
CA ILE A 132 1.89 -33.89 -20.60
C ILE A 132 3.38 -34.21 -20.81
N GLU A 133 4.13 -34.49 -19.74
CA GLU A 133 5.54 -34.87 -19.84
C GLU A 133 5.74 -36.10 -20.74
N LEU A 134 4.95 -37.15 -20.51
CA LEU A 134 5.02 -38.39 -21.30
C LEU A 134 4.55 -38.17 -22.74
N ALA A 135 3.49 -37.39 -22.96
CA ALA A 135 2.97 -37.08 -24.28
C ALA A 135 4.00 -36.33 -25.14
N LEU A 136 4.68 -35.35 -24.57
CA LEU A 136 5.77 -34.63 -25.25
C LEU A 136 6.96 -35.54 -25.54
N ALA A 137 7.34 -36.41 -24.61
CA ALA A 137 8.46 -37.34 -24.80
C ALA A 137 8.18 -38.45 -25.84
N GLN A 138 6.91 -38.83 -25.98
CA GLN A 138 6.49 -39.91 -26.89
C GLN A 138 5.86 -39.40 -28.20
N GLU A 139 5.73 -38.08 -28.36
CA GLU A 139 5.02 -37.43 -29.48
C GLU A 139 3.55 -37.90 -29.62
N LYS A 140 2.87 -38.00 -28.48
CA LYS A 140 1.50 -38.52 -28.33
C LYS A 140 0.51 -37.43 -27.90
N ASP A 141 -0.77 -37.77 -27.96
CA ASP A 141 -1.86 -36.95 -27.41
C ASP A 141 -2.18 -37.37 -25.98
N VAL A 142 -2.74 -36.46 -25.18
CA VAL A 142 -3.21 -36.77 -23.83
C VAL A 142 -4.71 -37.06 -23.85
N TYR A 143 -5.11 -38.24 -23.36
CA TYR A 143 -6.50 -38.64 -23.19
C TYR A 143 -6.84 -38.57 -21.70
N LEU A 144 -7.73 -37.63 -21.37
CA LEU A 144 -8.01 -37.22 -20.01
C LEU A 144 -9.34 -37.81 -19.54
N CYS A 145 -9.30 -38.64 -18.50
CA CYS A 145 -10.53 -39.13 -17.87
C CYS A 145 -11.36 -37.96 -17.33
N ALA A 146 -12.68 -38.05 -17.49
CA ALA A 146 -13.66 -37.13 -16.95
C ALA A 146 -13.76 -37.25 -15.42
N ALA A 147 -12.72 -36.77 -14.76
CA ALA A 147 -12.54 -36.73 -13.31
C ALA A 147 -12.04 -35.35 -12.88
N THR A 148 -11.80 -35.17 -11.58
CA THR A 148 -11.27 -33.93 -11.01
C THR A 148 -9.75 -34.05 -10.76
N TYR A 149 -9.01 -33.04 -11.21
CA TYR A 149 -7.57 -32.90 -11.05
C TYR A 149 -7.29 -31.65 -10.21
N GLU A 150 -6.72 -31.84 -9.01
CA GLU A 150 -6.42 -30.78 -8.05
C GLU A 150 -4.98 -30.28 -8.22
N GLU A 151 -4.61 -29.88 -9.44
CA GLU A 151 -3.25 -29.44 -9.79
C GLU A 151 -3.27 -28.22 -10.71
N ASN A 152 -2.14 -27.50 -10.73
CA ASN A 152 -1.90 -26.41 -11.67
C ASN A 152 -1.20 -26.98 -12.91
N VAL A 153 -1.81 -26.82 -14.08
CA VAL A 153 -1.30 -27.38 -15.33
C VAL A 153 -0.46 -26.33 -16.06
N VAL A 154 0.75 -26.73 -16.47
CA VAL A 154 1.67 -25.87 -17.22
C VAL A 154 2.07 -26.57 -18.52
N VAL A 155 1.88 -25.88 -19.64
CA VAL A 155 2.37 -26.27 -20.97
C VAL A 155 3.42 -25.24 -21.39
N GLU A 156 4.67 -25.67 -21.49
CA GLU A 156 5.79 -24.76 -21.76
C GLU A 156 6.73 -25.30 -22.85
N GLY A 157 7.14 -24.43 -23.76
CA GLY A 157 8.17 -24.71 -24.78
C GLY A 157 7.69 -25.53 -25.97
N ALA A 158 6.83 -26.53 -25.77
CA ALA A 158 6.28 -27.40 -26.82
C ALA A 158 4.75 -27.49 -26.74
N GLY A 159 4.11 -27.62 -27.91
CA GLY A 159 2.65 -27.81 -27.99
C GLY A 159 2.23 -29.24 -27.66
N VAL A 160 1.09 -29.40 -26.99
CA VAL A 160 0.48 -30.69 -26.64
C VAL A 160 -1.02 -30.63 -26.89
N ARG A 161 -1.60 -31.75 -27.34
CA ARG A 161 -3.04 -31.90 -27.54
C ARG A 161 -3.63 -32.72 -26.41
N ILE A 162 -4.58 -32.14 -25.69
CA ILE A 162 -5.23 -32.68 -24.50
C ILE A 162 -6.72 -32.78 -24.77
N TYR A 163 -7.22 -34.01 -24.80
CA TYR A 163 -8.62 -34.32 -25.06
C TYR A 163 -9.27 -34.91 -23.81
N GLY A 164 -10.23 -34.18 -23.26
CA GLY A 164 -11.12 -34.67 -22.22
C GLY A 164 -12.37 -35.37 -22.79
N GLY A 165 -13.22 -35.80 -21.86
CA GLY A 165 -14.49 -36.45 -22.15
C GLY A 165 -14.46 -37.97 -22.13
N TYR A 166 -13.33 -38.58 -21.73
CA TYR A 166 -13.22 -40.04 -21.61
C TYR A 166 -13.82 -40.54 -20.30
N ASP A 167 -14.75 -41.48 -20.36
CA ASP A 167 -15.30 -42.15 -19.19
C ASP A 167 -14.45 -43.39 -18.85
N CYS A 168 -13.43 -43.22 -18.01
CA CYS A 168 -12.51 -44.30 -17.66
C CYS A 168 -13.15 -45.43 -16.84
N ALA A 169 -14.33 -45.22 -16.25
CA ALA A 169 -15.10 -46.29 -15.61
C ALA A 169 -15.90 -47.12 -16.64
N ASP A 170 -16.21 -46.54 -17.81
CA ASP A 170 -16.90 -47.16 -18.94
C ASP A 170 -15.93 -47.43 -20.11
N GLY A 171 -14.77 -48.03 -19.79
CA GLY A 171 -13.81 -48.50 -20.78
C GLY A 171 -13.10 -47.39 -21.56
N TRP A 172 -13.02 -46.17 -21.02
CA TRP A 172 -12.51 -44.99 -21.74
C TRP A 172 -13.35 -44.62 -22.97
N ARG A 173 -14.65 -44.89 -22.95
CA ARG A 173 -15.53 -44.38 -24.01
C ARG A 173 -15.63 -42.86 -23.92
N ARG A 174 -15.42 -42.15 -25.04
CA ARG A 174 -15.55 -40.70 -25.09
C ARG A 174 -17.02 -40.28 -25.16
N LYS A 175 -17.39 -39.27 -24.38
CA LYS A 175 -18.75 -38.78 -24.18
C LYS A 175 -18.76 -37.24 -24.18
N PRO A 176 -19.92 -36.59 -24.33
CA PRO A 176 -20.05 -35.14 -24.17
C PRO A 176 -20.03 -34.71 -22.68
N ILE A 177 -19.04 -35.18 -21.93
CA ILE A 177 -18.74 -34.84 -20.54
C ILE A 177 -17.39 -34.12 -20.48
N GLN A 178 -17.09 -33.42 -19.37
CA GLN A 178 -15.85 -32.67 -19.21
C GLN A 178 -15.02 -33.23 -18.06
N ALA A 179 -13.69 -33.18 -18.20
CA ALA A 179 -12.78 -33.28 -17.06
C ALA A 179 -12.74 -31.93 -16.30
N VAL A 180 -12.41 -31.94 -15.02
CA VAL A 180 -12.36 -30.72 -14.19
C VAL A 180 -10.94 -30.53 -13.66
N VAL A 181 -10.32 -29.38 -13.94
CA VAL A 181 -9.04 -28.97 -13.33
C VAL A 181 -9.35 -27.85 -12.33
N ALA A 182 -9.15 -28.14 -11.05
CA ALA A 182 -9.54 -27.28 -9.94
C ALA A 182 -8.46 -27.28 -8.85
N PRO A 183 -7.33 -26.58 -9.06
CA PRO A 183 -6.29 -26.48 -8.04
C PRO A 183 -6.81 -25.77 -6.79
N ALA A 184 -6.28 -26.13 -5.63
CA ALA A 184 -6.61 -25.46 -4.37
C ALA A 184 -6.11 -24.00 -4.29
N ALA A 185 -5.06 -23.67 -5.05
CA ALA A 185 -4.47 -22.35 -5.14
C ALA A 185 -3.84 -22.10 -6.52
N GLY A 186 -3.71 -20.83 -6.92
CA GLY A 186 -3.15 -20.45 -8.21
C GLY A 186 -4.10 -20.72 -9.39
N ARG A 187 -3.52 -20.79 -10.60
CA ARG A 187 -4.28 -20.89 -11.85
C ARG A 187 -4.40 -22.33 -12.38
N PRO A 188 -5.55 -22.76 -12.91
CA PRO A 188 -5.73 -24.08 -13.50
C PRO A 188 -4.83 -24.35 -14.70
N LEU A 189 -4.68 -23.39 -15.61
CA LEU A 189 -3.90 -23.56 -16.85
C LEU A 189 -2.95 -22.38 -17.10
N THR A 190 -1.71 -22.73 -17.42
CA THR A 190 -0.70 -21.81 -17.96
C THR A 190 -0.10 -22.38 -19.24
N VAL A 191 -0.11 -21.61 -20.33
CA VAL A 191 0.55 -21.97 -21.59
C VAL A 191 1.58 -20.88 -21.91
N ARG A 192 2.85 -21.27 -22.10
CA ARG A 192 3.94 -20.32 -22.37
C ARG A 192 4.84 -20.81 -23.49
N SER A 193 5.11 -19.93 -24.45
CA SER A 193 6.14 -20.15 -25.48
C SER A 193 6.00 -21.49 -26.20
N ALA A 194 4.77 -21.96 -26.42
CA ALA A 194 4.51 -23.27 -27.01
C ALA A 194 4.84 -23.25 -28.51
N SER A 195 5.86 -24.01 -28.93
CA SER A 195 6.36 -24.04 -30.32
C SER A 195 5.58 -24.95 -31.29
N GLY A 196 4.34 -25.32 -30.96
CA GLY A 196 3.46 -26.16 -31.77
C GLY A 196 2.00 -26.05 -31.34
N PRO A 197 1.08 -26.83 -31.95
CA PRO A 197 -0.35 -26.74 -31.67
C PRO A 197 -0.64 -27.16 -30.22
N VAL A 198 -1.35 -26.29 -29.50
CA VAL A 198 -1.94 -26.61 -28.20
C VAL A 198 -3.44 -26.78 -28.40
N VAL A 199 -3.94 -27.98 -28.13
CA VAL A 199 -5.39 -28.24 -28.16
C VAL A 199 -5.83 -28.62 -26.76
N LEU A 200 -6.88 -27.98 -26.26
CA LEU A 200 -7.56 -28.41 -25.05
C LEU A 200 -9.05 -28.57 -25.36
N SER A 201 -9.57 -29.77 -25.18
CA SER A 201 -10.96 -30.08 -25.49
C SER A 201 -11.70 -30.70 -24.31
N ARG A 202 -12.94 -30.28 -24.05
CA ARG A 202 -13.82 -30.89 -23.04
C ARG A 202 -13.23 -30.91 -21.63
N VAL A 203 -12.76 -29.74 -21.19
CA VAL A 203 -12.21 -29.52 -19.85
C VAL A 203 -12.88 -28.29 -19.22
N GLN A 204 -13.14 -28.35 -17.93
CA GLN A 204 -13.54 -27.22 -17.11
C GLN A 204 -12.34 -26.78 -16.27
N LEU A 205 -12.00 -25.51 -16.35
CA LEU A 205 -10.91 -24.88 -15.60
C LEU A 205 -11.51 -23.99 -14.52
N LEU A 206 -11.36 -24.39 -13.25
CA LEU A 206 -11.92 -23.70 -12.10
C LEU A 206 -10.82 -23.03 -11.28
N ALA A 207 -10.63 -21.72 -11.44
CA ALA A 207 -9.72 -20.98 -10.58
C ALA A 207 -10.38 -20.69 -9.23
N PRO A 208 -9.66 -20.91 -8.10
CA PRO A 208 -10.16 -20.53 -6.78
C PRO A 208 -10.26 -19.00 -6.65
N ALA A 209 -11.06 -18.54 -5.69
CA ALA A 209 -11.07 -17.14 -5.32
C ALA A 209 -9.69 -16.70 -4.76
N ALA A 210 -9.30 -15.48 -5.08
CA ALA A 210 -8.09 -14.88 -4.55
C ALA A 210 -8.26 -14.53 -3.06
N VAL A 211 -7.20 -14.68 -2.28
CA VAL A 211 -7.23 -14.53 -0.82
C VAL A 211 -6.35 -13.37 -0.36
N GLU A 212 -5.17 -13.21 -0.96
CA GLU A 212 -4.23 -12.18 -0.55
C GLU A 212 -4.61 -10.81 -1.12
N PRO A 213 -4.41 -9.70 -0.40
CA PRO A 213 -4.83 -8.39 -0.88
C PRO A 213 -4.26 -8.03 -2.26
N GLY A 214 -5.14 -7.69 -3.21
CA GLY A 214 -4.79 -7.40 -4.61
C GLY A 214 -4.54 -8.63 -5.49
N GLU A 215 -4.57 -9.84 -4.94
CA GLU A 215 -4.44 -11.08 -5.71
C GLU A 215 -5.64 -11.28 -6.65
N SER A 216 -5.36 -11.87 -7.81
CA SER A 216 -6.35 -12.08 -8.87
C SER A 216 -6.67 -13.56 -9.06
N SER A 217 -7.90 -13.86 -9.43
CA SER A 217 -8.31 -15.18 -9.87
C SER A 217 -8.33 -15.23 -11.40
N VAL A 218 -7.53 -16.13 -11.98
CA VAL A 218 -7.38 -16.29 -13.43
C VAL A 218 -7.51 -17.75 -13.83
N ALA A 219 -8.45 -18.10 -14.71
CA ALA A 219 -8.69 -19.50 -15.10
C ALA A 219 -7.67 -20.02 -16.11
N ALA A 220 -7.25 -19.19 -17.07
CA ALA A 220 -6.20 -19.54 -18.03
C ALA A 220 -5.31 -18.34 -18.38
N LEU A 221 -4.01 -18.58 -18.45
CA LEU A 221 -3.01 -17.63 -18.95
C LEU A 221 -2.26 -18.23 -20.13
N ILE A 222 -2.29 -17.56 -21.29
CA ILE A 222 -1.63 -17.97 -22.52
C ILE A 222 -0.69 -16.85 -22.97
N VAL A 223 0.59 -17.16 -23.12
CA VAL A 223 1.62 -16.16 -23.42
C VAL A 223 2.57 -16.69 -24.49
N ASP A 224 2.81 -15.86 -25.52
CA ASP A 224 3.75 -16.13 -26.60
C ASP A 224 3.51 -17.49 -27.33
N SER A 225 2.24 -17.82 -27.62
CA SER A 225 1.81 -19.07 -28.26
C SER A 225 1.01 -18.83 -29.54
N GLY A 226 1.50 -19.37 -30.67
CA GLY A 226 0.97 -19.04 -32.01
C GLY A 226 -0.17 -19.93 -32.55
N ASP A 227 -0.48 -21.05 -31.90
CA ASP A 227 -1.50 -22.00 -32.34
C ASP A 227 -2.16 -22.67 -31.13
N VAL A 228 -3.22 -22.04 -30.60
CA VAL A 228 -3.96 -22.54 -29.44
C VAL A 228 -5.44 -22.67 -29.75
N LEU A 229 -5.96 -23.91 -29.69
CA LEU A 229 -7.37 -24.22 -29.85
C LEU A 229 -7.97 -24.70 -28.52
N LEU A 230 -8.96 -23.93 -28.05
CA LEU A 230 -9.71 -24.18 -26.84
C LEU A 230 -11.15 -24.54 -27.22
N SER A 231 -11.58 -25.81 -27.03
CA SER A 231 -12.89 -26.29 -27.51
C SER A 231 -13.73 -26.99 -26.44
N HIS A 232 -15.05 -26.72 -26.38
CA HIS A 232 -15.97 -27.31 -25.40
C HIS A 232 -15.49 -27.12 -23.95
N LEU A 233 -15.06 -25.91 -23.62
CA LEU A 233 -14.46 -25.58 -22.33
C LEU A 233 -15.35 -24.68 -21.49
N ASP A 234 -15.25 -24.86 -20.18
CA ASP A 234 -15.76 -23.92 -19.19
C ASP A 234 -14.56 -23.26 -18.49
N LEU A 235 -14.36 -21.97 -18.67
CA LEU A 235 -13.33 -21.20 -17.97
C LEU A 235 -13.99 -20.40 -16.86
N VAL A 236 -13.71 -20.73 -15.61
CA VAL A 236 -14.36 -20.11 -14.44
C VAL A 236 -13.32 -19.46 -13.56
N ALA A 237 -13.38 -18.13 -13.46
CA ALA A 237 -12.60 -17.35 -12.52
C ALA A 237 -13.39 -17.08 -11.23
N GLY A 238 -12.74 -17.30 -10.09
CA GLY A 238 -13.25 -16.93 -8.77
C GLY A 238 -13.19 -15.42 -8.51
N GLU A 239 -13.55 -15.02 -7.30
CA GLU A 239 -13.55 -13.59 -6.90
C GLU A 239 -12.12 -13.04 -6.83
N GLY A 240 -11.95 -11.79 -7.26
CA GLY A 240 -10.71 -11.05 -7.04
C GLY A 240 -10.62 -10.54 -5.59
N ALA A 241 -9.42 -10.50 -5.02
CA ALA A 241 -9.24 -10.07 -3.63
C ALA A 241 -9.28 -8.54 -3.49
N MET A 242 -9.66 -8.07 -2.31
CA MET A 242 -9.66 -6.64 -1.98
C MET A 242 -8.25 -6.04 -2.07
N GLY A 243 -8.11 -4.80 -2.55
CA GLY A 243 -6.85 -4.07 -2.58
C GLY A 243 -6.31 -3.74 -1.19
N VAL A 244 -4.99 -3.60 -1.08
CA VAL A 244 -4.30 -3.26 0.18
C VAL A 244 -4.81 -1.93 0.75
N HIS A 245 -5.17 -1.90 2.04
CA HIS A 245 -5.51 -0.66 2.72
C HIS A 245 -4.27 0.22 2.95
N GLY A 246 -4.44 1.54 2.86
CA GLY A 246 -3.39 2.48 3.21
C GLY A 246 -3.02 2.38 4.70
N GLU A 247 -1.74 2.24 5.00
CA GLU A 247 -1.24 2.23 6.38
C GLU A 247 -1.48 3.58 7.06
N ALA A 248 -1.85 3.56 8.34
CA ALA A 248 -2.03 4.78 9.11
C ALA A 248 -0.74 5.61 9.17
N ALA A 249 -0.86 6.93 8.95
CA ALA A 249 0.26 7.83 9.05
C ALA A 249 0.83 7.86 10.48
N LYS A 250 2.15 7.72 10.61
CA LYS A 250 2.83 7.83 11.92
C LYS A 250 2.76 9.26 12.42
N GLU A 251 2.37 9.44 13.68
CA GLU A 251 2.33 10.76 14.33
C GLU A 251 3.72 11.36 14.52
N HIS A 252 3.78 12.69 14.59
CA HIS A 252 4.98 13.40 14.99
C HIS A 252 5.21 13.32 16.51
N PRO A 253 6.48 13.33 16.98
CA PRO A 253 6.79 13.42 18.40
C PRO A 253 6.31 14.75 19.01
N ALA A 254 6.36 14.83 20.35
CA ALA A 254 5.92 15.97 21.14
C ALA A 254 6.46 17.34 20.68
N ALA A 255 5.83 18.41 21.15
CA ALA A 255 6.17 19.79 20.80
C ALA A 255 7.68 20.10 20.98
N PRO A 256 8.25 21.03 20.18
CA PRO A 256 9.62 21.48 20.37
C PRO A 256 9.88 21.98 21.80
N PRO A 257 11.09 21.75 22.36
CA PRO A 257 11.45 22.23 23.68
C PRO A 257 11.38 23.75 23.78
N GLN A 258 11.06 24.25 24.99
CA GLN A 258 10.98 25.67 25.25
C GLN A 258 12.37 26.32 25.15
N PRO A 259 12.47 27.54 24.59
CA PRO A 259 13.70 28.30 24.62
C PRO A 259 14.00 28.82 26.04
N PRO A 260 15.26 29.21 26.35
CA PRO A 260 15.62 29.78 27.64
C PRO A 260 14.88 31.11 27.89
N PRO A 261 14.57 31.46 29.16
CA PRO A 261 13.95 32.73 29.51
C PRO A 261 14.82 33.93 29.14
N GLY A 262 14.18 35.09 28.96
CA GLY A 262 14.85 36.37 28.79
C GLY A 262 15.72 36.69 30.00
N LYS A 263 16.90 37.27 29.76
CA LYS A 263 17.83 37.64 30.82
C LYS A 263 17.23 38.69 31.75
N SER A 264 17.44 38.52 33.04
CA SER A 264 17.16 39.57 34.03
C SER A 264 18.07 40.77 33.82
N ALA A 265 17.68 41.94 34.30
CA ALA A 265 18.47 43.16 34.14
C ALA A 265 19.88 43.14 34.75
N GLU A 266 20.15 42.20 35.64
CA GLU A 266 21.46 41.99 36.24
C GLU A 266 22.40 41.15 35.36
N GLU A 267 21.84 40.35 34.45
CA GLU A 267 22.57 39.42 33.58
C GLU A 267 22.88 39.98 32.18
N MET A 268 22.47 41.24 31.92
CA MET A 268 22.61 41.87 30.62
C MET A 268 23.85 42.77 30.48
N ASP A 269 24.41 42.79 29.28
CA ASP A 269 25.60 43.59 28.94
C ASP A 269 25.21 45.02 28.53
N CYS A 270 25.87 46.03 29.11
CA CYS A 270 25.63 47.44 28.82
C CYS A 270 26.47 47.94 27.63
N PHE A 271 25.82 48.48 26.60
CA PHE A 271 26.49 49.15 25.48
C PHE A 271 26.20 50.66 25.51
N VAL A 272 27.25 51.48 25.47
CA VAL A 272 27.15 52.95 25.41
C VAL A 272 27.44 53.38 23.97
N TYR A 273 26.45 53.98 23.31
CA TYR A 273 26.65 54.61 21.99
C TYR A 273 27.08 56.07 22.17
N GLY A 274 28.33 56.37 21.82
CA GLY A 274 28.85 57.74 21.77
C GLY A 274 29.89 57.89 20.65
N PRO A 275 30.12 59.10 20.12
CA PRO A 275 31.22 59.32 19.18
C PRO A 275 32.55 58.95 19.85
N ALA A 276 33.40 58.20 19.14
CA ALA A 276 34.67 57.74 19.68
C ALA A 276 35.49 58.92 20.23
N PRO A 277 36.02 58.85 21.46
CA PRO A 277 36.87 59.91 21.99
C PRO A 277 38.15 60.01 21.15
N ALA A 278 38.59 61.24 20.89
CA ALA A 278 39.75 61.56 20.05
C ALA A 278 41.11 61.01 20.54
N SER A 279 41.15 60.25 21.63
CA SER A 279 42.36 59.69 22.24
C SER A 279 42.61 58.20 21.92
N CYS A 280 41.86 57.59 20.99
CA CYS A 280 42.12 56.21 20.56
C CYS A 280 43.21 56.14 19.48
N SER A 281 44.45 56.48 19.85
CA SER A 281 45.61 56.42 18.96
C SER A 281 46.41 55.12 19.15
N LYS A 282 45.96 54.00 18.58
CA LYS A 282 46.85 52.90 18.15
C LYS A 282 46.28 52.22 16.90
N PRO A 283 47.06 52.11 15.81
CA PRO A 283 46.63 51.41 14.60
C PRO A 283 46.61 49.90 14.84
N CYS A 284 45.62 49.23 14.25
CA CYS A 284 45.46 47.78 14.28
C CYS A 284 46.69 47.10 13.67
N SER A 285 47.33 46.19 14.41
CA SER A 285 48.29 45.25 13.83
C SER A 285 47.61 43.92 13.52
N GLU A 286 47.91 43.41 12.33
CA GLU A 286 47.36 42.25 11.64
C GLU A 286 47.31 40.96 12.50
N SER A 287 46.10 40.52 12.85
CA SER A 287 45.70 39.10 12.99
C SER A 287 44.23 39.02 13.40
N LEU A 288 43.39 38.61 12.45
CA LEU A 288 42.03 38.06 12.58
C LEU A 288 41.27 38.32 13.90
N GLN A 289 40.66 39.51 14.04
CA GLN A 289 39.45 39.67 14.84
C GLN A 289 38.58 40.80 14.29
N THR A 290 37.31 40.48 14.08
CA THR A 290 36.29 41.26 13.41
C THR A 290 36.13 42.64 14.05
N CYS A 291 36.61 43.68 13.36
CA CYS A 291 36.26 45.07 13.64
C CYS A 291 34.81 45.33 13.24
N CYS A 292 33.85 44.99 14.11
CA CYS A 292 32.60 45.74 14.23
C CYS A 292 32.77 46.61 15.48
N GLY A 293 32.96 47.91 15.28
CA GLY A 293 33.38 48.83 16.33
C GLY A 293 32.38 48.94 17.48
N TYR A 294 32.68 48.32 18.61
CA TYR A 294 32.12 48.66 19.92
C TYR A 294 33.23 48.53 20.97
N SER A 295 33.70 49.66 21.47
CA SER A 295 34.62 49.66 22.62
C SER A 295 33.78 49.38 23.86
N ILE A 296 33.98 48.21 24.45
CA ILE A 296 33.45 47.89 25.78
C ILE A 296 34.17 48.85 26.74
N CYS A 297 33.46 49.86 27.28
CA CYS A 297 34.00 50.62 28.39
C CYS A 297 33.97 49.72 29.63
N PRO A 298 35.13 49.32 30.21
CA PRO A 298 35.12 48.83 31.58
C PRO A 298 34.55 49.94 32.47
N THR A 299 33.81 49.52 33.49
CA THR A 299 33.04 50.31 34.47
C THR A 299 33.81 51.39 35.24
N SER A 300 35.06 51.70 34.87
CA SER A 300 35.93 52.69 35.51
C SER A 300 36.06 54.04 34.78
N CYS A 301 35.33 54.27 33.68
CA CYS A 301 35.38 55.53 32.93
C CYS A 301 34.03 56.27 32.92
N LEU A 302 33.62 56.81 34.07
CA LEU A 302 32.61 57.87 34.14
C LEU A 302 33.32 59.20 34.42
N PRO A 303 33.56 60.07 33.42
CA PRO A 303 33.85 61.47 33.68
C PRO A 303 32.53 62.19 34.00
N THR A 304 32.52 62.90 35.12
CA THR A 304 31.41 63.66 35.74
C THR A 304 30.87 64.84 34.93
N SER A 305 31.16 64.96 33.63
CA SER A 305 30.67 66.09 32.85
C SER A 305 30.78 65.84 31.34
N LEU A 306 29.74 65.26 30.73
CA LEU A 306 29.40 65.47 29.33
C LEU A 306 27.92 65.11 29.14
N HIS A 307 27.10 66.17 29.24
CA HIS A 307 25.68 66.19 28.94
C HIS A 307 25.49 66.25 27.41
N SER A 308 25.16 65.14 26.76
CA SER A 308 24.29 65.10 25.57
C SER A 308 24.08 63.65 25.13
N THR A 309 22.85 63.15 25.32
CA THR A 309 22.24 62.01 24.61
C THR A 309 23.13 60.77 24.37
N CYS A 310 23.54 60.08 25.44
CA CYS A 310 23.92 58.67 25.35
C CYS A 310 22.68 57.84 25.69
N GLN A 311 22.01 57.29 24.68
CA GLN A 311 21.09 56.17 24.90
C GLN A 311 21.95 54.93 25.10
N SER A 312 21.99 54.41 26.32
CA SER A 312 22.60 53.10 26.55
C SER A 312 21.54 52.04 26.22
N VAL A 313 21.87 51.13 25.32
CA VAL A 313 21.02 49.97 25.06
C VAL A 313 21.68 48.81 25.78
N VAL A 314 20.90 48.13 26.61
CA VAL A 314 21.38 46.95 27.33
C VAL A 314 20.99 45.75 26.46
N SER A 315 21.97 45.11 25.81
CA SER A 315 21.69 43.96 24.96
C SER A 315 21.55 42.73 25.84
N GLY A 316 20.31 42.34 26.12
CA GLY A 316 19.99 41.11 26.82
C GLY A 316 19.32 40.08 25.95
N GLN A 317 19.37 40.24 24.61
CA GLN A 317 18.74 39.29 23.70
C GLN A 317 19.12 37.88 24.15
N ALA A 318 18.10 37.08 24.48
CA ALA A 318 18.27 35.65 24.56
C ALA A 318 18.54 35.19 23.12
N SER A 319 19.77 35.32 22.64
CA SER A 319 20.17 34.94 21.28
C SER A 319 20.36 33.42 21.22
N GLY A 320 19.31 32.66 21.51
CA GLY A 320 19.32 31.21 21.51
C GLY A 320 18.84 30.66 20.16
N ARG A 321 19.75 30.38 19.23
CA ARG A 321 19.42 29.45 18.13
C ARG A 321 19.43 28.03 18.69
N VAL A 322 18.28 27.56 19.17
CA VAL A 322 18.12 26.13 19.48
C VAL A 322 18.17 25.37 18.15
N ARG A 323 19.22 24.56 17.93
CA ARG A 323 19.26 23.62 16.80
C ARG A 323 18.24 22.52 17.06
N LEU A 324 17.08 22.64 16.41
CA LEU A 324 16.03 21.62 16.45
C LEU A 324 16.19 20.64 15.28
N PRO A 325 15.85 19.35 15.47
CA PRO A 325 15.96 18.33 14.42
C PRO A 325 15.06 18.69 13.25
N SER A 326 15.55 18.59 12.01
CA SER A 326 14.85 19.00 10.77
C SER A 326 13.50 18.30 10.57
N CYS A 327 12.49 19.06 10.11
CA CYS A 327 11.19 18.52 9.75
C CYS A 327 11.26 17.68 8.46
N PRO A 328 10.60 16.51 8.40
CA PRO A 328 10.37 15.80 7.14
C PRO A 328 9.46 16.61 6.20
N SER A 329 9.66 16.43 4.90
CA SER A 329 8.84 17.01 3.82
C SER A 329 8.89 16.11 2.58
N ASP A 330 8.12 16.46 1.54
CA ASP A 330 8.04 15.69 0.29
C ASP A 330 9.41 15.52 -0.41
N ASP A 331 10.33 16.50 -0.29
CA ASP A 331 11.68 16.45 -0.87
C ASP A 331 12.71 15.70 0.01
N GLY A 332 12.24 14.97 1.03
CA GLY A 332 13.06 14.36 2.09
C GLY A 332 13.17 15.23 3.35
N LEU A 333 14.14 14.92 4.23
CA LEU A 333 14.49 15.79 5.37
C LEU A 333 15.18 17.03 4.80
N VAL A 334 14.41 18.06 4.45
CA VAL A 334 15.04 19.33 4.09
C VAL A 334 15.65 19.88 5.37
N PRO A 335 16.97 20.14 5.44
CA PRO A 335 17.59 20.78 6.59
C PRO A 335 17.25 22.27 6.58
N ARG A 336 15.95 22.61 6.58
CA ARG A 336 15.52 23.92 7.04
C ARG A 336 15.64 23.84 8.54
N SER A 337 16.80 24.27 9.06
CA SER A 337 16.94 24.63 10.46
C SER A 337 15.67 25.39 10.84
N PHE A 338 14.90 24.86 11.80
CA PHE A 338 13.67 25.47 12.28
C PHE A 338 13.81 26.97 12.30
N THR A 339 12.80 27.71 11.82
CA THR A 339 12.76 29.15 12.06
C THR A 339 12.82 29.33 13.57
N PRO A 340 13.94 29.83 14.13
CA PRO A 340 14.00 30.06 15.56
C PRO A 340 12.87 31.03 15.90
N GLY A 341 12.35 30.93 17.12
CA GLY A 341 11.43 31.94 17.63
C GLY A 341 11.95 33.35 17.43
N GLY A 342 11.04 34.32 17.34
CA GLY A 342 11.42 35.72 17.30
C GLY A 342 12.35 36.05 18.47
N ALA A 343 13.40 36.81 18.19
CA ALA A 343 14.32 37.26 19.23
C ALA A 343 13.56 38.18 20.20
N GLY A 344 13.81 38.00 21.50
CA GLY A 344 13.31 38.92 22.51
C GLY A 344 13.91 40.32 22.35
N GLY A 345 13.12 41.34 22.65
CA GLY A 345 13.54 42.74 22.66
C GLY A 345 14.63 43.00 23.71
N ASN A 346 15.45 44.02 23.45
CA ASN A 346 16.45 44.50 24.40
C ASN A 346 15.79 45.21 25.58
N GLY A 347 16.38 45.09 26.77
CA GLY A 347 16.04 45.94 27.90
C GLY A 347 16.56 47.36 27.67
N HIS A 348 15.75 48.36 28.01
CA HIS A 348 16.15 49.76 27.88
C HIS A 348 16.52 50.35 29.24
N ILE A 349 17.56 51.19 29.27
CA ILE A 349 17.68 52.22 30.32
C ILE A 349 17.02 53.49 29.80
N GLY A 350 16.23 54.18 30.62
CA GLY A 350 15.47 55.36 30.19
C GLY A 350 16.39 56.50 29.78
N GLU A 351 15.85 57.48 29.05
CA GLU A 351 16.57 58.74 28.84
C GLU A 351 16.81 59.41 30.20
N TRP A 352 18.08 59.73 30.49
CA TRP A 352 18.44 60.53 31.65
C TRP A 352 17.77 61.91 31.52
N PRO A 353 16.84 62.30 32.41
CA PRO A 353 16.29 63.64 32.36
C PRO A 353 17.42 64.62 32.67
N THR A 354 17.50 65.70 31.90
CA THR A 354 18.31 66.85 32.30
C THR A 354 17.72 67.43 33.59
N GLN A 355 18.61 67.85 34.50
CA GLN A 355 18.24 68.39 35.81
C GLN A 355 17.20 69.52 35.65
N GLY A 356 15.96 69.27 36.08
CA GLY A 356 14.89 70.28 36.12
C GLY A 356 13.63 70.02 35.29
N GLN A 357 13.53 68.95 34.50
CA GLN A 357 12.27 68.59 33.85
C GLN A 357 11.32 67.81 34.78
N LYS A 358 10.06 68.24 34.87
CA LYS A 358 8.98 67.45 35.47
C LYS A 358 8.64 66.30 34.51
N LEU A 359 8.91 65.07 34.94
CA LEU A 359 8.44 63.89 34.24
C LEU A 359 6.92 63.70 34.45
N PRO A 360 6.21 63.06 33.51
CA PRO A 360 4.82 62.71 33.69
C PRO A 360 4.63 61.90 34.98
N THR A 361 3.67 62.31 35.82
CA THR A 361 3.33 61.65 37.10
C THR A 361 2.39 60.46 36.94
N GLU A 362 2.17 60.03 35.70
CA GLU A 362 1.46 58.79 35.45
C GLU A 362 2.53 57.73 35.24
N ASP A 363 2.52 56.68 36.07
CA ASP A 363 3.04 55.39 35.63
C ASP A 363 2.49 55.20 34.21
N PRO A 364 3.33 55.09 33.17
CA PRO A 364 2.78 54.66 31.91
C PRO A 364 2.16 53.31 32.20
N LYS A 365 0.83 53.28 32.24
CA LYS A 365 0.05 52.05 32.18
C LYS A 365 0.75 51.22 31.11
N PRO A 366 1.00 49.91 31.34
CA PRO A 366 1.58 49.06 30.32
C PRO A 366 0.84 49.40 29.05
N GLU A 367 1.51 50.09 28.12
CA GLU A 367 0.86 50.47 26.88
C GLU A 367 0.30 49.16 26.36
N GLU A 368 -0.97 49.17 25.94
CA GLU A 368 -1.48 48.15 25.04
C GLU A 368 -0.51 48.13 23.85
N GLN A 369 0.53 47.30 23.96
CA GLN A 369 1.55 47.03 22.95
C GLN A 369 0.91 46.10 21.92
N ASP A 370 -0.22 46.56 21.37
CA ASP A 370 -0.91 45.95 20.26
C ASP A 370 -0.19 46.39 18.98
N ALA A 371 0.80 45.61 18.52
CA ALA A 371 1.12 45.60 17.09
C ALA A 371 2.00 44.41 16.62
N GLN A 372 2.93 43.89 17.42
CA GLN A 372 3.98 43.01 16.86
C GLN A 372 4.09 41.62 17.47
N SER A 373 3.50 41.37 18.64
CA SER A 373 3.49 40.03 19.22
C SER A 373 2.35 39.18 18.61
N LYS A 374 2.70 38.24 17.73
CA LYS A 374 1.74 37.31 17.10
C LYS A 374 2.11 35.87 17.41
N GLN A 375 1.09 35.09 17.82
CA GLN A 375 1.21 33.64 17.85
C GLN A 375 1.62 33.15 16.46
N GLY A 376 2.47 32.13 16.41
CA GLY A 376 2.88 31.54 15.16
C GLY A 376 1.65 31.05 14.38
N LYS A 377 1.56 31.44 13.10
CA LYS A 377 0.51 30.96 12.20
C LYS A 377 0.64 29.45 12.00
N GLN A 378 -0.49 28.76 11.95
CA GLN A 378 -0.53 27.33 11.69
C GLN A 378 0.00 27.01 10.28
N GLY A 379 0.59 25.83 10.12
CA GLY A 379 0.99 25.34 8.81
C GLY A 379 -0.24 24.95 7.97
N PRO A 380 -0.21 25.13 6.65
CA PRO A 380 -1.30 24.66 5.78
C PRO A 380 -1.39 23.13 5.78
N PRO A 381 -2.58 22.53 5.68
CA PRO A 381 -2.72 21.09 5.53
C PRO A 381 -2.07 20.61 4.22
N GLY A 382 -1.59 19.37 4.22
CA GLY A 382 -1.07 18.72 3.02
C GLY A 382 -2.18 18.45 2.01
N ALA A 383 -1.83 18.50 0.72
CA ALA A 383 -2.75 18.15 -0.35
C ALA A 383 -3.14 16.66 -0.26
N PRO A 384 -4.41 16.31 -0.54
CA PRO A 384 -4.83 14.92 -0.60
C PRO A 384 -4.19 14.19 -1.78
N GLY A 385 -4.07 12.87 -1.65
CA GLY A 385 -3.72 11.98 -2.75
C GLY A 385 -4.84 11.90 -3.79
N ALA A 386 -4.46 11.66 -5.04
CA ALA A 386 -5.40 11.44 -6.14
C ALA A 386 -6.07 10.06 -6.01
N PRO A 387 -7.38 9.94 -6.26
CA PRO A 387 -8.05 8.65 -6.34
C PRO A 387 -7.59 7.88 -7.57
N ALA A 388 -7.77 6.55 -7.55
CA ALA A 388 -7.61 5.74 -8.74
C ALA A 388 -8.61 6.18 -9.83
N ALA A 389 -8.11 6.55 -11.00
CA ALA A 389 -8.92 7.03 -12.11
C ALA A 389 -9.44 5.91 -13.03
N ALA A 390 -8.82 4.73 -12.98
CA ALA A 390 -9.10 3.62 -13.89
C ALA A 390 -9.70 2.39 -13.16
N GLY A 391 -10.66 1.74 -13.81
CA GLY A 391 -11.25 0.46 -13.39
C GLY A 391 -10.46 -0.77 -13.81
N PHE A 392 -9.25 -0.59 -14.35
CA PHE A 392 -8.37 -1.65 -14.82
C PHE A 392 -6.95 -1.31 -14.41
N GLY A 393 -6.22 -2.31 -13.90
CA GLY A 393 -4.79 -2.24 -13.66
C GLY A 393 -3.99 -2.42 -14.95
N SER A 394 -2.88 -3.14 -14.89
CA SER A 394 -1.99 -3.38 -16.02
C SER A 394 -1.74 -4.87 -16.25
N ILE A 395 -1.40 -5.24 -17.47
CA ILE A 395 -0.82 -6.55 -17.76
C ILE A 395 0.70 -6.40 -17.78
N ALA A 396 1.41 -7.17 -16.96
CA ALA A 396 2.86 -7.21 -16.93
C ALA A 396 3.44 -7.94 -18.16
N GLU A 397 4.76 -7.83 -18.39
CA GLU A 397 5.42 -8.44 -19.56
C GLU A 397 5.27 -9.96 -19.62
N ASP A 398 5.23 -10.60 -18.45
CA ASP A 398 4.99 -12.02 -18.26
C ASP A 398 3.50 -12.43 -18.41
N GLY A 399 2.62 -11.46 -18.69
CA GLY A 399 1.19 -11.64 -18.88
C GLY A 399 0.37 -11.68 -17.60
N GLU A 400 0.98 -11.47 -16.43
CA GLU A 400 0.24 -11.39 -15.17
C GLU A 400 -0.56 -10.09 -15.08
N TYR A 401 -1.76 -10.17 -14.49
CA TYR A 401 -2.50 -8.96 -14.12
C TYR A 401 -1.90 -8.35 -12.86
N VAL A 402 -1.64 -7.05 -12.91
CA VAL A 402 -1.15 -6.25 -11.80
C VAL A 402 -2.21 -5.20 -11.46
N PRO A 403 -2.74 -5.14 -10.22
CA PRO A 403 -3.72 -4.14 -9.79
C PRO A 403 -3.07 -2.76 -9.58
N SER A 404 -2.55 -2.19 -10.66
CA SER A 404 -1.83 -0.90 -10.67
C SER A 404 -2.74 0.31 -10.55
N ASN A 405 -4.06 0.12 -10.55
CA ASN A 405 -5.07 1.16 -10.35
C ASN A 405 -5.25 1.54 -8.85
N GLY A 406 -4.14 1.80 -8.17
CA GLY A 406 -4.14 2.35 -6.80
C GLY A 406 -4.36 3.87 -6.78
N GLY A 407 -4.71 4.40 -5.60
CA GLY A 407 -4.64 5.84 -5.36
C GLY A 407 -3.20 6.31 -5.17
N SER A 408 -2.98 7.62 -5.04
CA SER A 408 -1.66 8.18 -4.69
C SER A 408 -1.57 8.64 -3.24
N ALA A 409 -0.36 8.69 -2.70
CA ALA A 409 -0.14 9.18 -1.34
C ALA A 409 -0.52 10.66 -1.21
N GLY A 410 -0.96 11.06 -0.02
CA GLY A 410 -1.11 12.47 0.30
C GLY A 410 0.24 13.21 0.34
N LYS A 411 0.20 14.52 0.55
CA LYS A 411 1.39 15.36 0.75
C LYS A 411 1.62 15.68 2.22
N PHE A 412 2.87 15.99 2.57
CA PHE A 412 3.19 16.45 3.91
C PHE A 412 2.41 17.72 4.26
N GLY A 413 2.06 17.85 5.54
CA GLY A 413 1.57 19.11 6.08
C GLY A 413 2.65 20.19 5.98
N GLY A 414 2.24 21.43 5.80
CA GLY A 414 3.15 22.57 5.83
C GLY A 414 3.71 22.82 7.22
N ILE A 415 4.94 23.31 7.28
CA ILE A 415 5.57 23.78 8.51
C ILE A 415 4.87 25.08 8.96
N ALA A 416 4.64 25.21 10.26
CA ALA A 416 4.05 26.40 10.83
C ALA A 416 5.03 27.59 10.85
N HIS A 417 4.55 28.75 11.27
CA HIS A 417 5.42 29.89 11.59
C HIS A 417 5.81 29.89 13.06
N ALA A 418 7.01 30.38 13.36
CA ALA A 418 7.47 30.57 14.74
C ALA A 418 6.69 31.71 15.42
N GLY A 419 6.59 31.67 16.75
CA GLY A 419 6.01 32.74 17.53
C GLY A 419 6.94 33.96 17.59
N SER A 420 6.37 35.14 17.79
CA SER A 420 7.15 36.35 18.06
C SER A 420 7.87 36.27 19.40
N GLY A 421 9.02 36.93 19.50
CA GLY A 421 9.63 37.25 20.79
C GLY A 421 8.81 38.30 21.53
N GLY A 422 8.96 38.34 22.84
CA GLY A 422 8.40 39.41 23.67
C GLY A 422 9.23 40.69 23.56
N ASP A 423 8.59 41.81 23.87
CA ASP A 423 9.22 43.12 24.00
C ASP A 423 10.03 43.20 25.29
N GLY A 424 11.18 43.88 25.24
CA GLY A 424 11.99 44.16 26.41
C GLY A 424 11.37 45.24 27.29
N GLY A 425 11.71 45.21 28.58
CA GLY A 425 11.18 46.16 29.54
C GLY A 425 11.75 47.56 29.38
N LYS A 426 10.90 48.56 29.64
CA LYS A 426 11.32 49.96 29.79
C LYS A 426 11.87 50.16 31.21
N ALA A 427 12.91 50.97 31.33
CA ALA A 427 13.43 51.43 32.62
C ALA A 427 12.63 52.61 33.15
N TYR A 428 12.47 52.64 34.47
CA TYR A 428 11.80 53.74 35.18
C TYR A 428 12.65 54.21 36.35
N GLY A 429 12.57 55.52 36.62
CA GLY A 429 13.32 56.17 37.69
C GLY A 429 12.40 56.83 38.68
N HIS A 430 12.49 56.46 39.95
CA HIS A 430 11.85 57.21 41.03
C HIS A 430 12.71 58.42 41.41
N THR A 431 12.09 59.59 41.46
CA THR A 431 12.73 60.82 41.94
C THR A 431 12.22 61.15 43.34
N VAL A 432 13.12 61.22 44.33
CA VAL A 432 12.80 61.68 45.69
C VAL A 432 13.59 62.95 45.95
N GLY A 433 12.91 64.07 46.18
CA GLY A 433 13.56 65.36 46.44
C GLY A 433 14.41 65.92 45.29
N GLY A 434 14.11 65.56 44.03
CA GLY A 434 14.89 65.98 42.86
C GLY A 434 16.16 65.15 42.62
N VAL A 435 16.41 64.12 43.44
CA VAL A 435 17.50 63.15 43.26
C VAL A 435 16.92 61.84 42.73
N TYR A 436 17.57 61.30 41.71
CA TYR A 436 17.24 60.02 41.10
C TYR A 436 17.74 58.89 42.01
N VAL A 437 16.84 58.13 42.63
CA VAL A 437 17.20 57.20 43.73
C VAL A 437 17.06 55.73 43.39
N ASP A 438 16.48 55.36 42.23
CA ASP A 438 16.37 53.94 41.87
C ASP A 438 16.24 53.75 40.34
N PRO A 439 17.35 53.58 39.59
CA PRO A 439 17.29 53.16 38.19
C PRO A 439 16.79 51.72 38.14
N ARG A 440 15.49 51.53 37.85
CA ARG A 440 14.99 50.21 37.48
C ARG A 440 15.38 49.94 36.04
N ARG A 441 16.15 48.89 35.81
CA ARG A 441 16.51 48.43 34.46
C ARG A 441 15.44 47.47 33.97
N GLY A 442 14.91 47.66 32.76
CA GLY A 442 13.94 46.71 32.21
C GLY A 442 14.60 45.40 31.77
N GLY A 443 13.93 44.27 31.99
CA GLY A 443 14.35 42.92 31.61
C GLY A 443 14.32 42.66 30.10
N ALA A 444 15.02 41.63 29.61
CA ALA A 444 14.97 41.28 28.18
C ALA A 444 13.63 40.59 27.85
N GLY A 445 13.14 40.76 26.62
CA GLY A 445 11.94 40.06 26.15
C GLY A 445 12.15 38.55 26.06
N GLY A 446 11.07 37.77 26.24
CA GLY A 446 11.10 36.32 26.06
C GLY A 446 11.33 35.91 24.60
N LEU A 447 11.85 34.71 24.37
CA LEU A 447 12.01 34.15 23.03
C LEU A 447 10.70 33.56 22.51
N GLY A 448 10.42 33.77 21.24
CA GLY A 448 9.30 33.10 20.59
C GLY A 448 9.43 31.58 20.59
N GLY A 449 8.30 30.89 20.56
CA GLY A 449 8.26 29.45 20.42
C GLY A 449 8.58 28.99 19.00
N ALA A 450 9.26 27.86 18.86
CA ALA A 450 9.58 27.29 17.57
C ALA A 450 8.33 26.82 16.81
N ALA A 451 8.35 26.89 15.48
CA ALA A 451 7.29 26.34 14.63
C ALA A 451 7.12 24.83 14.81
N GLY A 452 5.91 24.30 14.70
CA GLY A 452 5.69 22.85 14.59
C GLY A 452 5.92 22.31 13.17
N CYS A 453 6.46 21.10 13.06
CA CYS A 453 6.52 20.36 11.80
C CYS A 453 5.12 19.95 11.31
N GLY A 454 4.89 19.93 10.00
CA GLY A 454 3.66 19.40 9.44
C GLY A 454 3.59 17.87 9.48
N GLY A 455 2.37 17.33 9.52
CA GLY A 455 2.10 15.90 9.66
C GLY A 455 2.54 15.07 8.45
N ARG A 456 2.85 13.80 8.71
CA ARG A 456 3.12 12.80 7.65
C ARG A 456 1.88 12.55 6.79
N PRO A 457 2.03 12.32 5.48
CA PRO A 457 0.91 12.03 4.61
C PRO A 457 0.27 10.66 4.90
N GLY A 458 -1.02 10.56 4.60
CA GLY A 458 -1.75 9.30 4.53
C GLY A 458 -1.29 8.47 3.34
N GLN A 459 -1.31 7.15 3.52
CA GLN A 459 -0.96 6.19 2.48
C GLN A 459 -2.18 5.89 1.60
N PRO A 460 -1.97 5.64 0.30
CA PRO A 460 -3.04 5.32 -0.61
C PRO A 460 -3.60 3.93 -0.37
N GLY A 461 -4.81 3.69 -0.87
CA GLY A 461 -5.30 2.35 -1.07
C GLY A 461 -4.83 1.74 -2.40
N GLY A 462 -4.53 0.44 -2.39
CA GLY A 462 -4.15 -0.33 -3.57
C GLY A 462 -5.36 -0.72 -4.44
N GLY A 463 -5.10 -1.12 -5.69
CA GLY A 463 -6.13 -1.63 -6.58
C GLY A 463 -6.67 -3.00 -6.14
N GLY A 464 -7.93 -3.28 -6.45
CA GLY A 464 -8.54 -4.59 -6.26
C GLY A 464 -8.03 -5.62 -7.28
N GLY A 465 -7.98 -6.88 -6.87
CA GLY A 465 -7.60 -8.01 -7.71
C GLY A 465 -8.66 -8.34 -8.76
N ALA A 466 -8.24 -8.97 -9.86
CA ALA A 466 -9.10 -9.26 -10.99
C ALA A 466 -9.80 -10.63 -10.88
N SER A 467 -10.94 -10.76 -11.57
CA SER A 467 -11.59 -12.03 -11.92
C SER A 467 -11.57 -12.16 -13.44
N ILE A 468 -10.67 -12.97 -13.99
CA ILE A 468 -10.45 -13.07 -15.45
C ILE A 468 -10.51 -14.52 -15.92
N ALA A 469 -11.40 -14.83 -16.87
CA ALA A 469 -11.48 -16.20 -17.38
C ALA A 469 -10.29 -16.56 -18.28
N LEU A 470 -9.88 -15.66 -19.18
CA LEU A 470 -8.72 -15.88 -20.05
C LEU A 470 -7.86 -14.62 -20.21
N ILE A 471 -6.55 -14.75 -20.01
CA ILE A 471 -5.56 -13.77 -20.44
C ILE A 471 -4.76 -14.36 -21.62
N SER A 472 -4.76 -13.66 -22.75
CA SER A 472 -4.00 -13.99 -23.95
C SER A 472 -3.01 -12.86 -24.26
N VAL A 473 -1.72 -13.15 -24.23
CA VAL A 473 -0.66 -12.17 -24.51
C VAL A 473 0.18 -12.65 -25.67
N ARG A 474 0.24 -11.84 -26.73
CA ARG A 474 1.02 -12.12 -27.95
C ARG A 474 0.77 -13.54 -28.49
N SER A 475 -0.48 -13.97 -28.41
CA SER A 475 -0.88 -15.35 -28.71
C SER A 475 -2.06 -15.37 -29.68
N ASN A 476 -2.15 -16.42 -30.48
CA ASN A 476 -3.28 -16.67 -31.38
C ASN A 476 -4.15 -17.78 -30.79
N VAL A 477 -5.31 -17.41 -30.29
CA VAL A 477 -6.21 -18.29 -29.55
C VAL A 477 -7.55 -18.39 -30.27
N GLU A 478 -8.03 -19.61 -30.52
CA GLU A 478 -9.37 -19.89 -31.00
C GLU A 478 -10.21 -20.54 -29.90
N LEU A 479 -11.37 -19.96 -29.59
CA LEU A 479 -12.35 -20.48 -28.64
C LEU A 479 -13.56 -21.04 -29.39
N HIS A 480 -13.84 -22.33 -29.22
CA HIS A 480 -14.93 -23.03 -29.89
C HIS A 480 -15.89 -23.62 -28.85
N ARG A 481 -17.17 -23.19 -28.87
CA ARG A 481 -18.20 -23.66 -27.92
C ARG A 481 -17.70 -23.59 -26.47
N ALA A 482 -17.15 -22.43 -26.10
CA ALA A 482 -16.61 -22.18 -24.77
C ALA A 482 -17.59 -21.32 -23.96
N LEU A 483 -17.64 -21.54 -22.64
CA LEU A 483 -18.33 -20.69 -21.69
C LEU A 483 -17.32 -20.05 -20.75
N LEU A 484 -17.26 -18.72 -20.75
CA LEU A 484 -16.36 -17.96 -19.89
C LEU A 484 -17.19 -17.33 -18.78
N ARG A 485 -16.88 -17.70 -17.53
CA ARG A 485 -17.52 -17.19 -16.32
C ARG A 485 -16.52 -16.45 -15.46
N THR A 486 -16.94 -15.31 -14.94
CA THR A 486 -16.18 -14.57 -13.93
C THR A 486 -17.07 -14.24 -12.74
N ALA A 487 -16.49 -14.25 -11.55
CA ALA A 487 -17.14 -13.72 -10.36
C ALA A 487 -16.95 -12.19 -10.29
N SER A 488 -17.07 -11.59 -9.11
CA SER A 488 -16.78 -10.16 -8.95
C SER A 488 -15.27 -9.87 -8.91
N GLY A 489 -14.86 -8.77 -9.51
CA GLY A 489 -13.56 -8.19 -9.22
C GLY A 489 -13.46 -7.71 -7.77
N GLY A 490 -12.25 -7.62 -7.24
CA GLY A 490 -12.01 -7.23 -5.85
C GLY A 490 -12.29 -5.76 -5.57
N ALA A 491 -12.72 -5.43 -4.37
CA ALA A 491 -12.89 -4.03 -3.98
C ALA A 491 -11.54 -3.29 -3.93
N GLY A 492 -11.53 -1.99 -4.24
CA GLY A 492 -10.34 -1.17 -4.03
C GLY A 492 -9.99 -1.02 -2.55
N GLY A 493 -8.72 -0.77 -2.25
CA GLY A 493 -8.24 -0.52 -0.90
C GLY A 493 -8.67 0.86 -0.40
N HIS A 494 -9.15 0.94 0.85
CA HIS A 494 -9.36 2.23 1.52
C HIS A 494 -8.05 2.95 1.84
N PRO A 495 -7.97 4.28 1.67
CA PRO A 495 -6.80 5.08 2.05
C PRO A 495 -6.76 5.37 3.55
N SER A 496 -5.62 5.85 4.04
CA SER A 496 -5.51 6.39 5.40
C SER A 496 -5.52 7.92 5.47
N ALA A 497 -5.94 8.43 6.63
CA ALA A 497 -5.78 9.84 6.96
C ALA A 497 -4.29 10.19 7.13
N GLY A 498 -3.94 11.44 6.83
CA GLY A 498 -2.63 11.98 7.21
C GLY A 498 -2.54 12.22 8.72
N ALA A 499 -1.31 12.21 9.23
CA ALA A 499 -1.06 12.45 10.65
C ALA A 499 -1.32 13.92 11.01
N ALA A 500 -1.67 14.17 12.27
CA ALA A 500 -1.73 15.53 12.79
C ALA A 500 -0.34 16.21 12.69
N GLY A 501 -0.36 17.53 12.49
CA GLY A 501 0.86 18.32 12.58
C GLY A 501 1.36 18.43 14.02
N GLN A 502 2.68 18.57 14.17
CA GLN A 502 3.31 18.75 15.46
C GLN A 502 2.86 20.09 16.07
N PRO A 503 2.53 20.13 17.38
CA PRO A 503 2.28 21.39 18.04
C PRO A 503 3.53 22.29 18.04
N GLY A 504 3.36 23.59 17.85
CA GLY A 504 4.47 24.55 17.96
C GLY A 504 4.99 24.65 19.40
N GLY A 505 6.29 24.93 19.54
CA GLY A 505 6.95 25.08 20.84
C GLY A 505 6.39 26.28 21.60
N LEU A 506 6.40 26.20 22.93
CA LEU A 506 6.08 27.35 23.77
C LEU A 506 7.20 28.39 23.68
N GLY A 507 6.86 29.68 23.76
CA GLY A 507 7.85 30.73 23.98
C GLY A 507 8.39 30.70 25.41
N SER A 508 9.37 31.56 25.69
CA SER A 508 9.97 31.69 27.01
C SER A 508 9.50 32.93 27.75
N ALA A 509 9.66 32.91 29.07
CA ALA A 509 9.30 34.05 29.92
C ALA A 509 10.21 35.26 29.63
N GLY A 510 9.65 36.46 29.71
CA GLY A 510 10.43 37.70 29.75
C GLY A 510 11.23 37.84 31.05
N GLY A 511 12.39 38.47 30.97
CA GLY A 511 13.26 38.78 32.11
C GLY A 511 12.66 39.81 33.08
N THR A 512 13.21 39.83 34.29
CA THR A 512 12.81 40.78 35.34
C THR A 512 13.74 41.99 35.41
N ASP A 513 13.31 43.04 36.11
CA ASP A 513 14.20 44.10 36.56
C ASP A 513 15.16 43.64 37.66
N ASN A 514 15.99 44.57 38.14
CA ASN A 514 16.96 44.37 39.22
C ASN A 514 16.32 44.22 40.62
N LEU A 515 15.00 44.19 40.72
CA LEU A 515 14.24 43.92 41.95
C LEU A 515 13.40 42.65 41.83
N GLY A 516 13.47 41.94 40.71
CA GLY A 516 12.72 40.72 40.44
C GLY A 516 11.30 40.95 39.92
N GLU A 517 10.93 42.19 39.57
CA GLU A 517 9.63 42.48 38.99
C GLU A 517 9.64 42.24 37.47
N LYS A 518 8.57 41.64 36.95
CA LYS A 518 8.44 41.35 35.52
C LYS A 518 8.21 42.65 34.76
N THR A 519 9.19 43.06 33.98
CA THR A 519 9.16 44.32 33.21
C THR A 519 9.10 44.11 31.71
N SER A 520 9.29 42.88 31.23
CA SER A 520 9.20 42.51 29.82
C SER A 520 8.09 41.50 29.55
N THR A 521 7.76 41.31 28.26
CA THR A 521 6.72 40.38 27.85
C THR A 521 7.29 39.01 27.47
N ASP A 522 6.46 37.96 27.60
CA ASP A 522 6.83 36.60 27.24
C ASP A 522 6.81 36.43 25.73
N GLY A 523 7.66 35.55 25.21
CA GLY A 523 7.54 35.13 23.82
C GLY A 523 6.30 34.28 23.60
N LEU A 524 5.70 34.41 22.42
CA LEU A 524 4.47 33.69 22.08
C LEU A 524 4.75 32.29 21.52
N ARG A 525 3.78 31.38 21.63
CA ARG A 525 3.88 30.01 21.10
C ARG A 525 4.04 30.04 19.56
N GLY A 526 4.83 29.10 19.03
CA GLY A 526 4.83 28.80 17.60
C GLY A 526 3.51 28.18 17.13
N GLY A 527 3.26 28.24 15.82
CA GLY A 527 2.08 27.63 15.23
C GLY A 527 2.19 26.10 15.24
N THR A 528 1.04 25.43 15.23
CA THR A 528 0.96 23.99 14.98
C THR A 528 1.22 23.73 13.49
N GLY A 529 2.01 22.71 13.16
CA GLY A 529 2.15 22.30 11.76
C GLY A 529 0.81 21.88 11.17
N GLY A 530 0.69 21.95 9.85
CA GLY A 530 -0.52 21.46 9.17
C GLY A 530 -0.63 19.94 9.29
N ALA A 531 -1.85 19.41 9.24
CA ALA A 531 -2.04 17.96 9.12
C ALA A 531 -1.51 17.46 7.76
N GLY A 532 -1.03 16.22 7.70
CA GLY A 532 -0.72 15.57 6.43
C GLY A 532 -1.99 15.38 5.60
N GLY A 533 -1.85 15.43 4.27
CA GLY A 533 -2.97 15.14 3.38
C GLY A 533 -3.38 13.66 3.47
N PRO A 534 -4.68 13.34 3.35
CA PRO A 534 -5.14 11.95 3.28
C PRO A 534 -4.63 11.27 2.00
N GLY A 535 -4.48 9.95 2.04
CA GLY A 535 -4.20 9.16 0.85
C GLY A 535 -5.39 9.11 -0.12
N GLY A 536 -5.11 8.79 -1.38
CA GLY A 536 -6.13 8.56 -2.40
C GLY A 536 -6.71 7.14 -2.35
N PRO A 537 -8.03 6.96 -2.56
CA PRO A 537 -8.64 5.64 -2.58
C PRO A 537 -8.22 4.80 -3.80
N GLY A 538 -8.10 3.49 -3.59
CA GLY A 538 -7.79 2.52 -4.65
C GLY A 538 -9.01 2.18 -5.52
N GLY A 539 -8.74 1.77 -6.76
CA GLY A 539 -9.75 1.36 -7.73
C GLY A 539 -10.16 -0.08 -7.55
N GLY A 540 -11.37 -0.42 -8.01
CA GLY A 540 -11.84 -1.80 -8.02
C GLY A 540 -11.14 -2.65 -9.07
N GLY A 541 -11.04 -3.95 -8.81
CA GLY A 541 -10.50 -4.92 -9.74
C GLY A 541 -11.51 -5.29 -10.83
N PRO A 542 -11.05 -5.65 -12.04
CA PRO A 542 -11.94 -5.95 -13.15
C PRO A 542 -12.55 -7.35 -13.05
N SER A 543 -13.68 -7.54 -13.73
CA SER A 543 -14.29 -8.84 -14.03
C SER A 543 -14.45 -8.97 -15.55
N ILE A 544 -13.60 -9.77 -16.19
CA ILE A 544 -13.48 -9.78 -17.66
C ILE A 544 -13.39 -11.20 -18.20
N GLY A 545 -14.15 -11.51 -19.25
CA GLY A 545 -14.08 -12.80 -19.92
C GLY A 545 -12.70 -13.04 -20.54
N VAL A 546 -12.32 -12.21 -21.52
CA VAL A 546 -11.04 -12.29 -22.23
C VAL A 546 -10.30 -10.97 -22.12
N VAL A 547 -9.05 -11.02 -21.66
CA VAL A 547 -8.07 -9.94 -21.83
C VAL A 547 -7.09 -10.37 -22.90
N ALA A 548 -6.97 -9.58 -23.97
CA ALA A 548 -6.07 -9.85 -25.08
C ALA A 548 -5.06 -8.71 -25.23
N VAL A 549 -3.76 -9.05 -25.27
CA VAL A 549 -2.68 -8.12 -25.59
C VAL A 549 -2.07 -8.54 -26.92
N GLY A 550 -2.30 -7.77 -27.97
CA GLY A 550 -1.94 -8.15 -29.34
C GLY A 550 -3.11 -8.77 -30.11
N PRO A 551 -2.96 -9.94 -30.78
CA PRO A 551 -4.03 -10.50 -31.61
C PRO A 551 -5.31 -10.78 -30.82
N GLU A 552 -6.45 -10.35 -31.35
CA GLU A 552 -7.76 -10.65 -30.77
C GLU A 552 -8.11 -12.14 -30.98
N PRO A 553 -8.54 -12.86 -29.94
CA PRO A 553 -8.95 -14.27 -30.07
C PRO A 553 -10.16 -14.48 -30.98
N VAL A 554 -10.16 -15.59 -31.72
CA VAL A 554 -11.30 -15.96 -32.56
C VAL A 554 -12.35 -16.66 -31.71
N LEU A 555 -13.57 -16.11 -31.66
CA LEU A 555 -14.67 -16.64 -30.87
C LEU A 555 -15.70 -17.34 -31.76
N LYS A 556 -15.92 -18.65 -31.57
CA LYS A 556 -16.91 -19.45 -32.31
C LYS A 556 -17.87 -20.13 -31.35
N ALA A 557 -19.12 -19.69 -31.33
CA ALA A 557 -20.15 -20.17 -30.39
C ALA A 557 -19.72 -20.04 -28.91
N THR A 558 -18.98 -18.97 -28.59
CA THR A 558 -18.55 -18.65 -27.23
C THR A 558 -19.62 -17.86 -26.50
N ALA A 559 -19.88 -18.21 -25.24
CA ALA A 559 -20.81 -17.52 -24.36
C ALA A 559 -20.08 -16.93 -23.14
N PHE A 560 -20.63 -15.85 -22.60
CA PHE A 560 -20.08 -15.11 -21.46
C PHE A 560 -21.11 -14.97 -20.35
N ASP A 561 -20.64 -15.13 -19.11
CA ASP A 561 -21.40 -14.90 -17.86
C ASP A 561 -20.49 -14.10 -16.93
N ILE A 562 -20.49 -12.79 -17.13
CA ILE A 562 -19.51 -11.87 -16.53
C ILE A 562 -20.06 -11.24 -15.26
N GLY A 563 -19.34 -11.41 -14.17
CA GLY A 563 -19.63 -10.75 -12.91
C GLY A 563 -19.38 -9.24 -12.94
N PRO A 564 -19.83 -8.51 -11.90
CA PRO A 564 -19.56 -7.08 -11.81
C PRO A 564 -18.08 -6.81 -11.55
N GLY A 565 -17.57 -5.68 -12.06
CA GLY A 565 -16.30 -5.16 -11.61
C GLY A 565 -16.37 -4.77 -10.12
N GLY A 566 -15.23 -4.87 -9.44
CA GLY A 566 -15.14 -4.58 -8.03
C GLY A 566 -15.46 -3.11 -7.72
N PRO A 567 -16.04 -2.80 -6.56
CA PRO A 567 -16.26 -1.42 -6.15
C PRO A 567 -14.94 -0.69 -5.91
N GLY A 568 -14.79 0.55 -6.38
CA GLY A 568 -13.69 1.42 -5.95
C GLY A 568 -13.83 1.81 -4.48
N ALA A 569 -12.74 2.17 -3.82
CA ALA A 569 -12.75 2.48 -2.40
C ALA A 569 -13.31 3.88 -2.11
N ASP A 570 -13.99 4.01 -0.97
CA ASP A 570 -14.40 5.31 -0.45
C ASP A 570 -13.19 6.10 0.07
N PRO A 571 -13.22 7.44 -0.08
CA PRO A 571 -12.17 8.31 0.44
C PRO A 571 -12.24 8.41 1.98
N VAL A 572 -11.21 8.98 2.60
CA VAL A 572 -11.24 9.28 4.04
C VAL A 572 -12.45 10.19 4.34
N PRO A 573 -13.28 9.89 5.37
CA PRO A 573 -14.44 10.70 5.71
C PRO A 573 -14.11 12.18 5.91
N GLY A 574 -14.88 13.05 5.27
CA GLY A 574 -14.68 14.51 5.33
C GLY A 574 -13.60 15.06 4.40
N SER A 575 -12.91 14.21 3.62
CA SER A 575 -12.04 14.67 2.55
C SER A 575 -12.86 15.04 1.29
N SER A 576 -12.30 15.92 0.45
CA SER A 576 -12.89 16.33 -0.83
C SER A 576 -12.52 15.40 -1.99
N VAL A 577 -11.92 14.25 -1.71
CA VAL A 577 -11.43 13.30 -2.71
C VAL A 577 -12.59 12.46 -3.23
N ALA A 578 -12.65 12.20 -4.53
CA ALA A 578 -13.64 11.30 -5.10
C ALA A 578 -13.37 9.85 -4.68
N ARG A 579 -14.38 8.99 -4.80
CA ARG A 579 -14.23 7.54 -4.70
C ARG A 579 -13.27 7.04 -5.79
N GLY A 580 -12.54 5.96 -5.53
CA GLY A 580 -11.79 5.26 -6.57
C GLY A 580 -12.73 4.76 -7.68
N ALA A 581 -12.22 4.64 -8.90
CA ALA A 581 -12.98 4.09 -10.01
C ALA A 581 -13.41 2.63 -9.73
N ASP A 582 -14.65 2.30 -10.10
CA ASP A 582 -15.13 0.92 -10.08
C ASP A 582 -14.43 0.10 -11.18
N GLY A 583 -14.26 -1.19 -10.92
CA GLY A 583 -13.64 -2.13 -11.83
C GLY A 583 -14.42 -2.29 -13.14
N LEU A 584 -13.71 -2.57 -14.23
CA LEU A 584 -14.34 -2.88 -15.51
C LEU A 584 -15.11 -4.19 -15.45
N SER A 585 -16.26 -4.24 -16.13
CA SER A 585 -17.01 -5.47 -16.42
C SER A 585 -17.31 -5.53 -17.90
N ARG A 586 -16.77 -6.53 -18.61
CA ARG A 586 -16.97 -6.73 -20.06
C ARG A 586 -16.54 -8.12 -20.53
N ASP A 587 -17.07 -8.54 -21.68
CA ASP A 587 -16.76 -9.84 -22.28
C ASP A 587 -15.32 -9.92 -22.80
N VAL A 588 -14.90 -8.90 -23.57
CA VAL A 588 -13.56 -8.85 -24.20
C VAL A 588 -12.93 -7.48 -23.96
N HIS A 589 -11.65 -7.49 -23.55
CA HIS A 589 -10.82 -6.31 -23.40
C HIS A 589 -9.52 -6.49 -24.18
N VAL A 590 -9.38 -5.74 -25.29
CA VAL A 590 -8.18 -5.77 -26.14
C VAL A 590 -7.28 -4.59 -25.81
N LEU A 591 -5.98 -4.85 -25.69
CA LEU A 591 -4.90 -3.89 -25.45
C LEU A 591 -3.93 -3.95 -26.64
N GLU A 592 -3.57 -2.78 -27.21
CA GLU A 592 -2.71 -2.71 -28.40
C GLU A 592 -1.26 -3.11 -28.09
N SER A 593 -0.76 -2.82 -26.89
CA SER A 593 0.54 -3.25 -26.39
C SER A 593 0.55 -3.43 -24.87
N VAL A 594 1.57 -4.14 -24.36
CA VAL A 594 1.80 -4.28 -22.90
C VAL A 594 2.08 -2.91 -22.25
N THR A 595 2.54 -1.93 -23.04
CA THR A 595 2.89 -0.58 -22.58
C THR A 595 1.73 0.43 -22.61
N ASP A 596 0.56 0.10 -23.16
CA ASP A 596 -0.58 1.04 -23.23
C ASP A 596 -1.34 1.19 -21.91
N VAL A 597 -0.75 0.72 -20.80
CA VAL A 597 -1.22 1.04 -19.45
C VAL A 597 -0.39 2.18 -18.88
N VAL A 598 -0.40 3.29 -19.61
CA VAL A 598 -0.02 4.60 -19.07
C VAL A 598 -1.31 5.40 -19.00
N ILE A 599 -1.77 5.56 -17.77
CA ILE A 599 -2.68 6.58 -17.25
C ILE A 599 -3.02 7.64 -18.32
N ASP A 600 -4.28 7.68 -18.77
CA ASP A 600 -4.87 8.87 -19.37
C ASP A 600 -4.76 10.01 -18.34
N VAL A 601 -3.62 10.68 -18.33
CA VAL A 601 -3.52 12.05 -17.85
C VAL A 601 -3.77 12.87 -19.09
N ASP A 602 -5.02 13.34 -19.24
CA ASP A 602 -5.33 14.48 -20.11
C ASP A 602 -4.34 15.60 -19.76
N VAL A 603 -3.34 15.79 -20.62
CA VAL A 603 -2.56 17.01 -20.66
C VAL A 603 -3.15 17.81 -21.83
N ASP A 604 -4.33 18.37 -21.59
CA ASP A 604 -4.85 19.48 -22.39
C ASP A 604 -4.25 20.79 -21.85
N GLU A 605 -3.50 21.47 -22.74
CA GLU A 605 -2.93 22.84 -22.71
C GLU A 605 -2.08 23.33 -21.51
#